data_AF-A0A7S3KMD9-F1
#
_entry.id   AF-A0A7S3KMD9-F1
#
_cell.length_a   1.000
_cell.length_b   1.000
_cell.length_c   1.000
_cell.angle_alpha   90.00
_cell.angle_beta   90.00
_cell.angle_gamma   90.00
#
_symmetry.space_group_name_H-M   'P 1'
#
loop_
_entity.id
_entity.type
_entity.pdbx_description
1 polymer ?
#
loop_
_entity_poly.entity_id
_entity_poly.type
_entity_poly.pdbx_seq_one_letter_code
_entity_poly.pdbx_strand_id
1 'polypeptide(L)'
;PFANCVKETLFLTELQEVLEVCEVEKVEPIVPRLFKRIVKCIGGTHLQVADRAMCFFENDYFLSILRTYKDQTFPMLVPTIVSLAENHWHKILQESLIALKTILKEIDSFAFDDALKEDSKTSKKYNMKQSDEERNTLDKKWEKLDRTLKSTQAGYKAPDVPFCSSKLIMEYNSLYRKVYDKEKFINQ
;
A
#
# COMPACT_ATOMS: atom_id res chain seq x y z
N PRO A 1 8.71 5.83 -7.93
CA PRO A 1 9.59 4.63 -8.03
C PRO A 1 9.12 3.56 -7.05
N PHE A 2 8.95 2.29 -7.46
CA PHE A 2 8.32 1.26 -6.60
C PHE A 2 9.25 0.11 -6.20
N ALA A 3 10.41 -0.03 -6.83
CA ALA A 3 11.36 -1.12 -6.61
C ALA A 3 12.76 -0.64 -6.17
N ASN A 4 12.92 0.67 -5.94
CA ASN A 4 14.19 1.26 -5.54
C ASN A 4 13.91 2.36 -4.51
N CYS A 5 14.29 2.08 -3.26
CA CYS A 5 14.05 2.96 -2.11
C CYS A 5 14.79 4.29 -2.25
N VAL A 6 16.03 4.31 -2.75
CA VAL A 6 16.81 5.54 -2.96
C VAL A 6 16.08 6.48 -3.92
N LYS A 7 15.62 5.97 -5.06
CA LYS A 7 14.85 6.76 -6.02
C LYS A 7 13.50 7.21 -5.46
N GLU A 8 12.90 6.40 -4.59
CA GLU A 8 11.64 6.76 -3.93
C GLU A 8 11.83 7.89 -2.93
N THR A 9 12.90 7.88 -2.13
CA THR A 9 13.28 8.97 -1.22
C THR A 9 13.61 10.25 -1.99
N LEU A 10 14.39 10.18 -3.08
CA LEU A 10 14.68 11.35 -3.93
C LEU A 10 13.40 11.97 -4.51
N PHE A 11 12.49 11.12 -5.02
CA PHE A 11 11.21 11.59 -5.53
C PHE A 11 10.36 12.27 -4.46
N LEU A 12 10.35 11.75 -3.23
CA LEU A 12 9.64 12.38 -2.11
C LEU A 12 10.25 13.74 -1.76
N THR A 13 11.57 13.89 -1.85
CA THR A 13 12.23 15.18 -1.64
C THR A 13 11.82 16.20 -2.69
N GLU A 14 11.97 15.88 -3.97
CA GLU A 14 11.60 16.79 -5.06
C GLU A 14 10.10 17.13 -5.02
N LEU A 15 9.26 16.16 -4.67
CA LEU A 15 7.82 16.37 -4.53
C LEU A 15 7.48 17.39 -3.43
N GLN A 16 8.17 17.34 -2.30
CA GLN A 16 7.98 18.31 -1.22
C GLN A 16 8.36 19.73 -1.67
N GLU A 17 9.51 19.88 -2.34
CA GLU A 17 10.00 21.16 -2.86
C GLU A 17 9.06 21.76 -3.92
N VAL A 18 8.53 20.93 -4.82
CA VAL A 18 7.57 21.37 -5.85
C VAL A 18 6.25 21.78 -5.23
N LEU A 19 5.75 21.06 -4.22
CA LEU A 19 4.51 21.43 -3.56
C LEU A 19 4.61 22.79 -2.88
N GLU A 20 5.75 23.12 -2.27
CA GLU A 20 5.97 24.39 -1.57
C GLU A 20 5.82 25.64 -2.45
N VAL A 21 6.06 25.52 -3.76
CA VAL A 21 5.91 26.62 -4.73
C VAL A 21 4.59 26.60 -5.50
N CYS A 22 3.76 25.57 -5.28
CA CYS A 22 2.48 25.44 -5.97
C CYS A 22 1.39 26.28 -5.31
N GLU A 23 0.35 26.64 -6.06
CA GLU A 23 -0.88 27.23 -5.54
C GLU A 23 -1.82 26.12 -5.06
N VAL A 24 -2.50 26.31 -3.93
CA VAL A 24 -3.35 25.28 -3.29
C VAL A 24 -4.45 24.81 -4.24
N GLU A 25 -5.04 25.71 -5.02
CA GLU A 25 -6.11 25.45 -6.00
C GLU A 25 -5.63 24.56 -7.15
N LYS A 26 -4.34 24.65 -7.52
CA LYS A 26 -3.75 23.80 -8.56
C LYS A 26 -3.49 22.38 -8.05
N VAL A 27 -3.36 22.21 -6.73
CA VAL A 27 -3.11 20.92 -6.08
C VAL A 27 -4.40 20.12 -5.90
N GLU A 28 -5.57 20.75 -5.81
CA GLU A 28 -6.88 20.08 -5.63
C GLU A 28 -7.08 18.79 -6.44
N PRO A 29 -6.93 18.77 -7.78
CA PRO A 29 -7.18 17.56 -8.57
C PRO A 29 -6.18 16.43 -8.30
N ILE A 30 -5.00 16.74 -7.77
CA ILE A 30 -3.95 15.76 -7.46
C ILE A 30 -3.97 15.31 -6.00
N VAL A 31 -4.64 16.02 -5.09
CA VAL A 31 -4.74 15.70 -3.65
C VAL A 31 -5.03 14.23 -3.39
N PRO A 32 -6.08 13.60 -4.00
CA PRO A 32 -6.38 12.20 -3.68
C PRO A 32 -5.25 11.23 -4.05
N ARG A 33 -4.56 11.49 -5.18
CA ARG A 33 -3.46 10.64 -5.66
C ARG A 33 -2.18 10.87 -4.86
N LEU A 34 -1.92 12.13 -4.51
CA LEU A 34 -0.78 12.55 -3.70
C LEU A 34 -0.85 11.91 -2.31
N PHE A 35 -1.94 12.11 -1.58
CA PHE A 35 -2.10 11.58 -0.24
C PHE A 35 -2.15 10.05 -0.22
N LYS A 36 -2.78 9.41 -1.21
CA LYS A 36 -2.70 7.95 -1.37
C LYS A 36 -1.25 7.46 -1.53
N ARG A 37 -0.40 8.22 -2.22
CA ARG A 37 1.01 7.87 -2.38
C ARG A 37 1.81 8.08 -1.09
N ILE A 38 1.59 9.19 -0.39
CA ILE A 38 2.25 9.50 0.89
C ILE A 38 1.90 8.43 1.94
N VAL A 39 0.62 8.11 2.10
CA VAL A 39 0.15 7.04 3.00
C VAL A 39 0.85 5.70 2.69
N LYS A 40 1.10 5.41 1.40
CA LYS A 40 1.77 4.18 0.97
C LYS A 40 3.24 4.16 1.36
N CYS A 41 3.89 5.32 1.29
CA CYS A 41 5.28 5.47 1.70
C CYS A 41 5.41 5.31 3.22
N ILE A 42 4.48 5.88 4.01
CA ILE A 42 4.46 5.77 5.47
C ILE A 42 4.18 4.33 5.93
N GLY A 43 3.19 3.66 5.32
CA GLY A 43 2.88 2.24 5.62
C GLY A 43 3.80 1.23 4.93
N GLY A 44 4.87 1.68 4.28
CA GLY A 44 5.83 0.83 3.59
C GLY A 44 6.71 0.03 4.56
N THR A 45 7.37 -1.01 4.04
CA THR A 45 8.32 -1.81 4.84
C THR A 45 9.71 -1.16 4.96
N HIS A 46 10.02 -0.15 4.13
CA HIS A 46 11.32 0.48 4.10
C HIS A 46 11.37 1.74 4.98
N LEU A 47 12.09 1.66 6.09
CA LEU A 47 12.12 2.72 7.12
C LEU A 47 12.50 4.10 6.57
N GLN A 48 13.54 4.20 5.74
CA GLN A 48 13.99 5.49 5.20
C GLN A 48 12.93 6.17 4.32
N VAL A 49 12.06 5.38 3.66
CA VAL A 49 10.99 5.92 2.82
C VAL A 49 9.83 6.39 3.69
N ALA A 50 9.51 5.64 4.74
CA ALA A 50 8.49 6.02 5.72
C ALA A 50 8.88 7.30 6.46
N ASP A 51 10.12 7.37 6.96
CA ASP A 51 10.68 8.53 7.65
C ASP A 51 10.63 9.79 6.77
N ARG A 52 11.15 9.70 5.54
CA ARG A 52 11.10 10.82 4.59
C ARG A 52 9.67 11.28 4.28
N ALA A 53 8.72 10.34 4.20
CA ALA A 53 7.32 10.67 3.95
C ALA A 53 6.65 11.35 5.16
N MET A 54 7.07 11.04 6.39
CA MET A 54 6.57 11.72 7.59
C MET A 54 7.06 13.17 7.70
N CYS A 55 8.26 13.48 7.20
CA CYS A 55 8.77 14.87 7.15
C CYS A 55 7.90 15.84 6.33
N PHE A 56 6.95 15.35 5.52
CA PHE A 56 5.96 16.22 4.87
C PHE A 56 5.11 16.97 5.90
N PHE A 57 4.80 16.33 7.04
CA PHE A 57 3.95 16.90 8.09
C PHE A 57 4.70 17.87 9.02
N GLU A 58 6.00 18.03 8.83
CA GLU A 58 6.80 19.08 9.50
C GLU A 58 6.76 20.41 8.74
N ASN A 59 6.31 20.41 7.48
CA ASN A 59 6.25 21.60 6.65
C ASN A 59 4.89 22.31 6.80
N ASP A 60 4.92 23.58 7.23
CA ASP A 60 3.73 24.38 7.49
C ASP A 60 2.85 24.57 6.24
N TYR A 61 3.45 24.71 5.07
CA TYR A 61 2.72 24.83 3.82
C TYR A 61 1.97 23.52 3.49
N PHE A 62 2.61 22.37 3.66
CA PHE A 62 1.93 21.07 3.50
C PHE A 62 0.80 20.88 4.52
N LEU A 63 1.00 21.31 5.77
CA LEU A 63 -0.06 21.31 6.79
C LEU A 63 -1.23 22.23 6.41
N SER A 64 -0.98 23.33 5.71
CA SER A 64 -2.04 24.21 5.20
C SER A 64 -2.91 23.51 4.13
N ILE A 65 -2.29 22.78 3.20
CA ILE A 65 -3.00 21.96 2.20
C ILE A 65 -3.84 20.89 2.91
N LEU A 66 -3.24 20.21 3.90
CA LEU A 66 -3.93 19.18 4.68
C LEU A 66 -5.15 19.74 5.42
N ARG A 67 -5.06 20.95 5.99
CA ARG A 67 -6.19 21.63 6.64
C ARG A 67 -7.31 21.96 5.65
N THR A 68 -6.97 22.42 4.46
CA THR A 68 -7.95 22.78 3.41
C THR A 68 -8.68 21.56 2.87
N TYR A 69 -7.99 20.44 2.68
CA TYR A 69 -8.56 19.22 2.08
C TYR A 69 -8.78 18.09 3.08
N LYS A 70 -8.97 18.41 4.36
CA LYS A 70 -9.12 17.43 5.45
C LYS A 70 -10.24 16.42 5.20
N ASP A 71 -11.38 16.86 4.67
CA ASP A 71 -12.55 16.00 4.42
C ASP A 71 -12.25 14.86 3.43
N GLN A 72 -11.32 15.09 2.49
CA GLN A 72 -10.90 14.06 1.53
C GLN A 72 -9.68 13.27 2.02
N THR A 73 -8.78 13.91 2.76
CA THR A 73 -7.47 13.35 3.13
C THR A 73 -7.50 12.54 4.43
N PHE A 74 -8.29 12.96 5.42
CA PHE A 74 -8.38 12.31 6.73
C PHE A 74 -8.86 10.87 6.65
N PRO A 75 -9.90 10.53 5.86
CA PRO A 75 -10.32 9.14 5.66
C PRO A 75 -9.21 8.20 5.15
N MET A 76 -8.20 8.74 4.44
CA MET A 76 -7.06 7.95 3.95
C MET A 76 -5.92 7.86 4.96
N LEU A 77 -5.63 8.97 5.64
CA LEU A 77 -4.51 9.09 6.57
C LEU A 77 -4.82 8.46 7.92
N VAL A 78 -5.91 8.88 8.55
CA VAL A 78 -6.18 8.62 9.98
C VAL A 78 -6.21 7.12 10.31
N PRO A 79 -6.95 6.25 9.59
CA PRO A 79 -6.96 4.82 9.90
C PRO A 79 -5.58 4.17 9.77
N THR A 80 -4.83 4.57 8.75
CA THR A 80 -3.49 4.02 8.49
C THR A 80 -2.49 4.45 9.56
N ILE A 81 -2.44 5.74 9.88
CA ILE A 81 -1.52 6.28 10.89
C ILE A 81 -1.83 5.72 12.27
N VAL A 82 -3.11 5.62 12.66
CA VAL A 82 -3.49 5.04 13.96
C VAL A 82 -3.11 3.58 14.06
N SER A 83 -3.39 2.77 13.02
CA SER A 83 -2.99 1.37 12.98
C SER A 83 -1.47 1.19 13.08
N LEU A 84 -0.70 2.03 12.38
CA LEU A 84 0.76 2.00 12.45
C LEU A 84 1.28 2.47 13.81
N ALA A 85 0.75 3.55 14.38
CA ALA A 85 1.16 4.03 15.70
C ALA A 85 0.98 2.98 16.82
N GLU A 86 -0.02 2.10 16.69
CA GLU A 86 -0.29 1.04 17.67
C GLU A 86 0.52 -0.24 17.42
N ASN A 87 0.83 -0.57 16.16
CA ASN A 87 1.38 -1.89 15.79
C ASN A 87 2.76 -1.85 15.12
N HIS A 88 3.39 -0.67 14.98
CA HIS A 88 4.68 -0.58 14.29
C HIS A 88 5.79 -1.28 15.07
N TRP A 89 6.58 -2.12 14.38
CA TRP A 89 7.63 -2.95 14.99
C TRP A 89 8.85 -2.15 15.46
N HIS A 90 9.10 -0.98 14.87
CA HIS A 90 10.25 -0.12 15.18
C HIS A 90 9.84 1.04 16.10
N LYS A 91 10.40 1.09 17.33
CA LYS A 91 10.01 2.03 18.39
C LYS A 91 10.17 3.52 18.04
N ILE A 92 11.30 3.92 17.44
CA ILE A 92 11.52 5.34 17.08
C ILE A 92 10.47 5.80 16.06
N LEU A 93 10.16 4.96 15.08
CA LEU A 93 9.14 5.29 14.08
C LEU A 93 7.75 5.32 14.71
N GLN A 94 7.51 4.45 15.70
CA GLN A 94 6.28 4.45 16.48
C GLN A 94 6.07 5.79 17.21
N GLU A 95 7.12 6.35 17.82
CA GLU A 95 7.08 7.68 18.44
C GLU A 95 6.76 8.78 17.42
N SER A 96 7.40 8.77 16.25
CA SER A 96 7.09 9.69 15.14
C SER A 96 5.65 9.55 14.65
N LEU A 97 5.12 8.33 14.55
CA LEU A 97 3.73 8.06 14.17
C LEU A 97 2.74 8.53 15.23
N ILE A 98 3.09 8.44 16.51
CA ILE A 98 2.28 8.99 17.62
C ILE A 98 2.27 10.52 17.55
N ALA A 99 3.42 11.16 17.29
CA ALA A 99 3.48 12.61 17.09
C ALA A 99 2.61 13.03 15.90
N LEU A 100 2.68 12.31 14.77
CA LEU A 100 1.84 12.54 13.60
C LEU A 100 0.35 12.35 13.91
N LYS A 101 -0.02 11.32 14.68
CA LYS A 101 -1.40 11.11 15.15
C LYS A 101 -1.89 12.32 15.96
N THR A 102 -1.05 12.89 16.81
CA THR A 102 -1.38 14.09 17.59
C THR A 102 -1.58 15.30 16.68
N ILE A 103 -0.68 15.55 15.72
CA ILE A 103 -0.81 16.65 14.75
C ILE A 103 -2.14 16.56 13.98
N LEU A 104 -2.51 15.36 13.51
CA LEU A 104 -3.79 15.15 12.81
C LEU A 104 -5.00 15.48 13.70
N LYS A 105 -4.93 15.15 14.99
CA LYS A 105 -5.99 15.45 15.95
C LYS A 105 -6.05 16.94 16.31
N GLU A 106 -4.91 17.63 16.34
CA GLU A 106 -4.83 19.08 16.58
C GLU A 106 -5.39 19.90 15.41
N ILE A 107 -5.27 19.40 14.17
CA ILE A 107 -5.84 20.05 12.99
C ILE A 107 -7.38 20.08 13.09
N ASP A 108 -8.00 18.93 13.34
CA ASP A 108 -9.44 18.82 13.53
C ASP A 108 -9.80 17.53 14.27
N SER A 109 -10.12 17.65 15.56
CA SER A 109 -10.48 16.48 16.37
C SER A 109 -11.81 15.84 15.95
N PHE A 110 -12.75 16.62 15.41
CA PHE A 110 -14.05 16.09 14.99
C PHE A 110 -13.91 15.27 13.71
N ALA A 111 -13.23 15.82 12.70
CA ALA A 111 -12.94 15.11 11.46
C ALA A 111 -12.03 13.88 11.68
N PHE A 112 -11.11 13.96 12.66
CA PHE A 112 -10.29 12.81 13.05
C PHE A 112 -11.13 11.67 13.62
N ASP A 113 -12.03 11.97 14.58
CA ASP A 113 -12.90 10.96 15.18
C ASP A 113 -13.92 10.40 14.17
N ASP A 114 -14.38 11.21 13.22
CA ASP A 114 -15.27 10.78 12.14
C ASP A 114 -14.56 9.83 11.15
N ALA A 115 -13.33 10.17 10.74
CA ALA A 115 -12.50 9.32 9.89
C ALA A 115 -12.12 7.97 10.55
N LEU A 116 -12.09 7.90 11.89
CA LEU A 116 -11.93 6.65 12.62
C LEU A 116 -13.20 5.79 12.65
N LYS A 117 -14.38 6.42 12.61
CA LYS A 117 -15.67 5.73 12.59
C LYS A 117 -16.06 5.26 11.21
N GLU A 118 -15.52 5.88 10.14
CA GLU A 118 -15.75 5.43 8.78
C GLU A 118 -15.34 3.96 8.61
N ASP A 119 -16.37 3.13 8.41
CA ASP A 119 -16.32 1.68 8.41
C ASP A 119 -15.40 1.11 7.31
N SER A 120 -15.00 -0.15 7.51
CA SER A 120 -14.20 -1.03 6.64
C SER A 120 -14.45 -0.92 5.12
N LYS A 121 -15.62 -0.41 4.68
CA LYS A 121 -15.97 -0.18 3.27
C LYS A 121 -15.29 1.05 2.65
N THR A 122 -15.13 2.16 3.36
CA THR A 122 -14.37 3.32 2.85
C THR A 122 -12.87 3.03 2.92
N SER A 123 -12.45 2.32 3.98
CA SER A 123 -11.10 1.75 4.09
C SER A 123 -10.73 0.89 2.87
N LYS A 124 -11.65 0.05 2.35
CA LYS A 124 -11.46 -0.73 1.10
C LYS A 124 -11.18 0.11 -0.15
N LYS A 125 -11.68 1.35 -0.25
CA LYS A 125 -11.42 2.25 -1.40
C LYS A 125 -9.96 2.70 -1.46
N TYR A 126 -9.31 2.78 -0.30
CA TYR A 126 -7.95 3.27 -0.14
C TYR A 126 -6.97 2.18 0.32
N ASN A 127 -7.47 0.97 0.63
CA ASN A 127 -6.68 -0.18 1.03
C ASN A 127 -5.62 -0.52 -0.01
N MET A 128 -4.41 -0.68 0.49
CA MET A 128 -3.21 -0.90 -0.32
C MET A 128 -2.88 -2.38 -0.51
N LYS A 129 -3.48 -3.24 0.31
CA LYS A 129 -3.42 -4.69 0.20
C LYS A 129 -4.82 -5.20 -0.10
N GLN A 130 -4.89 -6.10 -1.07
CA GLN A 130 -6.09 -6.89 -1.29
C GLN A 130 -6.41 -7.66 -0.01
N SER A 131 -7.62 -7.51 0.51
CA SER A 131 -8.02 -8.23 1.71
C SER A 131 -8.24 -9.72 1.39
N ASP A 132 -8.12 -10.58 2.40
CA ASP A 132 -8.43 -12.00 2.24
C ASP A 132 -9.88 -12.23 1.80
N GLU A 133 -10.80 -11.34 2.20
CA GLU A 133 -12.18 -11.33 1.74
C GLU A 133 -12.29 -11.06 0.24
N GLU A 134 -11.61 -10.03 -0.26
CA GLU A 134 -11.60 -9.71 -1.68
C GLU A 134 -10.99 -10.85 -2.49
N ARG A 135 -9.91 -11.46 -1.98
CA ARG A 135 -9.31 -12.65 -2.57
C ARG A 135 -10.29 -13.81 -2.64
N ASN A 136 -10.97 -14.13 -1.54
CA ASN A 136 -12.02 -15.15 -1.50
C ASN A 136 -13.16 -14.85 -2.48
N THR A 137 -13.55 -13.59 -2.69
CA THR A 137 -14.58 -13.26 -3.69
C THR A 137 -14.10 -13.45 -5.13
N LEU A 138 -12.83 -13.16 -5.43
CA LEU A 138 -12.25 -13.42 -6.74
C LEU A 138 -12.12 -14.93 -6.98
N ASP A 139 -11.68 -15.68 -5.98
CA ASP A 139 -11.56 -17.14 -6.07
C ASP A 139 -12.93 -17.78 -6.35
N LYS A 140 -14.00 -17.33 -5.67
CA LYS A 140 -15.38 -17.76 -5.99
C LYS A 140 -15.81 -17.41 -7.42
N LYS A 141 -15.42 -16.25 -7.95
CA LYS A 141 -15.70 -15.88 -9.36
C LYS A 141 -14.94 -16.77 -10.32
N TRP A 142 -13.68 -17.08 -10.04
CA TRP A 142 -12.86 -18.02 -10.80
C TRP A 142 -13.44 -19.43 -10.79
N GLU A 143 -13.89 -19.93 -9.63
CA GLU A 143 -14.56 -21.24 -9.54
C GLU A 143 -15.86 -21.31 -10.35
N LYS A 144 -16.61 -20.20 -10.41
CA LYS A 144 -17.83 -20.15 -11.22
C LYS A 144 -17.50 -20.22 -12.71
N LEU A 145 -16.47 -19.47 -13.14
CA LEU A 145 -15.98 -19.50 -14.51
C LEU A 145 -15.46 -20.89 -14.90
N ASP A 146 -14.64 -21.51 -14.04
CA ASP A 146 -14.11 -22.86 -14.23
C ASP A 146 -15.23 -23.91 -14.39
N ARG A 147 -16.28 -23.83 -13.57
CA ARG A 147 -17.48 -24.68 -13.70
C ARG A 147 -18.21 -24.48 -15.03
N THR A 148 -18.41 -23.24 -15.47
CA THR A 148 -19.06 -22.94 -16.76
C THR A 148 -18.22 -23.42 -17.96
N LEU A 149 -16.90 -23.33 -17.87
CA LEU A 149 -16.02 -23.80 -18.96
C LEU A 149 -15.98 -25.34 -19.03
N LYS A 150 -15.95 -26.03 -17.89
CA LYS A 150 -16.07 -27.50 -17.82
C LYS A 150 -17.37 -28.03 -18.43
N SER A 151 -18.49 -27.32 -18.27
CA SER A 151 -19.77 -27.74 -18.85
C SER A 151 -19.92 -27.42 -20.34
N THR A 152 -19.16 -26.46 -20.87
CA THR A 152 -19.36 -25.94 -22.24
C THR A 152 -18.31 -26.44 -23.23
N GLN A 153 -17.09 -26.74 -22.78
CA GLN A 153 -16.01 -27.23 -23.63
C GLN A 153 -15.53 -28.62 -23.23
N ALA A 154 -15.69 -29.60 -24.12
CA ALA A 154 -15.24 -30.98 -23.93
C ALA A 154 -13.70 -31.14 -23.85
N GLY A 155 -12.93 -30.11 -24.21
CA GLY A 155 -11.46 -30.10 -24.19
C GLY A 155 -10.83 -29.22 -23.10
N TYR A 156 -11.60 -28.77 -22.11
CA TYR A 156 -11.11 -27.86 -21.10
C TYR A 156 -10.12 -28.55 -20.13
N LYS A 157 -8.88 -28.06 -20.10
CA LYS A 157 -7.88 -28.41 -19.08
C LYS A 157 -7.76 -27.23 -18.12
N ALA A 158 -7.94 -27.48 -16.83
CA ALA A 158 -7.81 -26.46 -15.81
C ALA A 158 -6.41 -25.81 -15.87
N PRO A 159 -6.31 -24.48 -15.68
CA PRO A 159 -5.04 -23.77 -15.68
C PRO A 159 -4.15 -24.30 -14.57
N ASP A 160 -2.88 -24.45 -14.90
CA ASP A 160 -1.94 -25.11 -14.02
C ASP A 160 -1.48 -24.12 -12.94
N VAL A 161 -1.96 -24.32 -11.71
CA VAL A 161 -1.71 -23.37 -10.61
C VAL A 161 -0.26 -23.50 -10.10
N PRO A 162 0.53 -22.41 -10.07
CA PRO A 162 1.97 -22.46 -9.76
C PRO A 162 2.27 -22.69 -8.26
N PHE A 163 1.30 -22.48 -7.36
CA PHE A 163 1.50 -22.56 -5.91
C PHE A 163 0.52 -23.56 -5.25
N CYS A 164 0.57 -24.83 -5.65
CA CYS A 164 -0.19 -25.90 -4.99
C CYS A 164 0.71 -26.63 -3.98
N SER A 165 0.16 -27.06 -2.83
CA SER A 165 0.90 -27.85 -1.83
C SER A 165 1.48 -29.15 -2.40
N SER A 166 0.84 -29.70 -3.44
CA SER A 166 1.29 -30.88 -4.17
C SER A 166 2.35 -30.61 -5.25
N LYS A 167 2.69 -29.33 -5.51
CA LYS A 167 3.62 -28.94 -6.56
C LYS A 167 4.83 -28.22 -5.98
N LEU A 168 5.99 -28.84 -6.15
CA LEU A 168 7.25 -28.23 -5.77
C LEU A 168 7.54 -27.02 -6.67
N ILE A 169 7.91 -25.89 -6.06
CA ILE A 169 8.26 -24.61 -6.72
C ILE A 169 9.28 -24.79 -7.86
N MET A 170 10.06 -25.87 -7.80
CA MET A 170 11.05 -26.28 -8.81
C MET A 170 10.46 -26.47 -10.23
N GLU A 171 9.18 -26.86 -10.35
CA GLU A 171 8.56 -27.13 -11.66
C GLU A 171 8.30 -25.86 -12.48
N TYR A 172 8.19 -24.70 -11.82
CA TYR A 172 7.83 -23.43 -12.43
C TYR A 172 8.97 -22.42 -12.52
N ASN A 173 10.06 -22.65 -11.78
CA ASN A 173 11.19 -21.75 -11.76
C ASN A 173 12.39 -22.36 -12.49
N SER A 174 12.49 -22.08 -13.79
CA SER A 174 13.62 -22.53 -14.63
C SER A 174 14.97 -21.99 -14.14
N LEU A 175 15.00 -20.88 -13.39
CA LEU A 175 16.20 -20.40 -12.69
C LEU A 175 16.56 -21.29 -11.50
N TYR A 176 15.58 -21.85 -10.78
CA TYR A 176 15.83 -22.74 -9.64
C TYR A 176 16.59 -24.00 -10.07
N ARG A 177 16.17 -24.63 -11.18
CA ARG A 177 16.90 -25.74 -11.82
C ARG A 177 18.33 -25.35 -12.21
N LYS A 178 18.54 -24.15 -12.74
CA LYS A 178 19.85 -23.69 -13.21
C LYS A 178 20.82 -23.30 -12.07
N VAL A 179 20.29 -22.86 -10.94
CA VAL A 179 21.09 -22.35 -9.81
C VAL A 179 21.40 -23.44 -8.79
N TYR A 180 20.43 -24.30 -8.47
CA TYR A 180 20.54 -25.24 -7.34
C TYR A 180 20.75 -26.71 -7.74
N ASP A 181 20.42 -27.10 -8.97
CA ASP A 181 20.50 -28.49 -9.44
C ASP A 181 21.79 -28.79 -10.24
N LYS A 182 22.86 -28.01 -10.00
CA LYS A 182 24.16 -28.20 -10.68
C LYS A 182 24.85 -29.51 -10.32
N GLU A 183 24.49 -30.16 -9.21
CA GLU A 183 25.15 -31.40 -8.76
C GLU A 183 24.58 -32.67 -9.42
N LYS A 184 23.40 -32.62 -10.04
CA LYS A 184 22.83 -33.82 -10.72
C LYS A 184 23.24 -33.98 -12.18
N PHE A 185 23.98 -33.03 -12.76
CA PHE A 185 24.47 -33.11 -14.15
C PHE A 185 25.90 -33.66 -14.27
N ILE A 186 26.52 -34.17 -13.19
CA ILE A 186 27.87 -34.75 -13.26
C ILE A 186 27.85 -36.26 -13.61
N ASN A 187 26.70 -36.94 -13.57
CA ASN A 187 26.59 -38.35 -13.95
C ASN A 187 25.34 -38.64 -14.79
N GLN A 188 25.38 -38.29 -16.08
CA GLN A 188 24.61 -38.94 -17.15
C GLN A 188 25.45 -38.99 -18.42
#